data_AF-A0A2H1I4M2-F1
#
_entry.id   AF-A0A2H1I4M2-F1
#
_cell.length_a   1.000
_cell.length_b   1.000
_cell.length_c   1.000
_cell.angle_alpha   90.00
_cell.angle_beta   90.00
_cell.angle_gamma   90.00
#
_symmetry.space_group_name_H-M   'P 1'
#
loop_
_entity.id
_entity.type
_entity.pdbx_description
1 polymer ?
#
loop_
_entity_poly.entity_id
_entity_poly.type
_entity_poly.pdbx_seq_one_letter_code
_entity_poly.pdbx_strand_id
1 'polypeptide(L)'
;MSEDVSQPVDDAAATSFEDVATTSFEDRTQVHAHDGEPVSDDMASAAAVAAVVAIRQVALAYAANQAAALDQMETAKHDRAGFNAPRRNVRRRLPQAWTQTLGR
;
A
#
# COMPACT_ATOMS: atom_id res chain seq x y z
N MET A 1 21.45 -44.47 27.91
CA MET A 1 22.02 -43.40 28.76
C MET A 1 23.16 -42.81 27.97
N SER A 2 23.18 -41.56 27.50
CA SER A 2 22.37 -40.39 27.83
C SER A 2 22.25 -39.51 26.58
N GLU A 3 21.13 -38.81 26.48
CA GLU A 3 20.94 -37.68 25.56
C GLU A 3 21.75 -36.48 26.09
N ASP A 4 22.41 -35.72 25.21
CA ASP A 4 22.73 -34.32 25.47
C ASP A 4 22.68 -33.53 24.15
N VAL A 5 22.39 -32.25 24.27
CA VAL A 5 21.45 -31.50 23.45
C VAL A 5 22.14 -30.29 22.79
N SER A 6 21.44 -29.69 21.82
CA SER A 6 21.61 -28.30 21.33
C SER A 6 22.65 -28.01 20.24
N GLN A 7 22.11 -27.57 19.09
CA GLN A 7 22.77 -26.73 18.08
C GLN A 7 22.98 -25.28 18.62
N PRO A 8 23.36 -24.33 17.75
CA PRO A 8 24.71 -23.79 17.53
C PRO A 8 24.89 -22.43 18.23
N VAL A 9 26.12 -21.98 18.47
CA VAL A 9 26.34 -20.60 18.93
C VAL A 9 27.46 -19.94 18.15
N ASP A 10 27.08 -18.79 17.62
CA ASP A 10 27.82 -17.67 17.07
C ASP A 10 29.25 -17.53 17.60
N ASP A 11 30.17 -17.19 16.72
CA ASP A 11 30.53 -15.78 16.48
C ASP A 11 31.81 -15.83 15.63
N ALA A 12 31.60 -15.98 14.32
CA ALA A 12 32.68 -15.92 13.36
C ALA A 12 33.23 -14.50 13.35
N ALA A 13 34.29 -14.33 14.14
CA ALA A 13 35.54 -13.75 13.73
C ALA A 13 35.46 -12.40 12.99
N ALA A 14 36.11 -11.44 13.64
CA ALA A 14 36.79 -10.30 13.03
C ALA A 14 35.90 -9.15 12.60
N THR A 15 35.78 -8.21 13.54
CA THR A 15 36.08 -6.79 13.28
C THR A 15 37.09 -6.62 12.14
N SER A 16 36.60 -6.32 10.94
CA SER A 16 37.43 -5.81 9.85
C SER A 16 36.61 -4.77 9.08
N PHE A 17 36.48 -3.59 9.69
CA PHE A 17 35.93 -2.38 9.07
C PHE A 17 37.01 -1.62 8.28
N GLU A 18 38.03 -2.31 7.76
CA GLU A 18 39.08 -1.71 6.95
C GLU A 18 39.28 -2.55 5.68
N ASP A 19 39.35 -1.85 4.55
CA ASP A 19 39.61 -2.35 3.20
C ASP A 19 38.53 -3.23 2.53
N VAL A 20 37.33 -2.65 2.33
CA VAL A 20 36.58 -3.01 1.12
C VAL A 20 37.20 -2.24 -0.05
N ALA A 21 38.28 -2.85 -0.57
CA ALA A 21 38.73 -2.83 -1.95
C ALA A 21 38.20 -1.67 -2.81
N THR A 22 39.11 -0.82 -3.26
CA THR A 22 39.08 -0.19 -4.59
C THR A 22 38.95 -1.29 -5.65
N THR A 23 37.74 -1.83 -5.79
CA THR A 23 37.34 -2.69 -6.88
C THR A 23 37.32 -1.80 -8.11
N SER A 24 38.22 -2.03 -9.05
CA SER A 24 38.23 -1.34 -10.35
C SER A 24 36.80 -1.35 -10.92
N PHE A 25 36.24 -0.15 -11.09
CA PHE A 25 34.90 0.07 -11.61
C PHE A 25 34.88 0.08 -13.15
N GLU A 26 36.04 -0.13 -13.80
CA GLU A 26 36.22 0.01 -15.25
C GLU A 26 35.30 -0.85 -16.13
N ASP A 27 34.67 -1.90 -15.60
CA ASP A 27 33.85 -2.83 -16.38
C ASP A 27 32.33 -2.70 -16.12
N ARG A 28 31.89 -1.63 -15.43
CA ARG A 28 30.46 -1.37 -15.24
C ARG A 28 29.90 -0.57 -16.41
N THR A 29 28.76 -1.00 -16.95
CA THR A 29 28.01 -0.23 -17.95
C THR A 29 27.78 1.20 -17.45
N GLN A 30 28.42 2.16 -18.10
CA GLN A 30 28.36 3.57 -17.71
C GLN A 30 26.97 4.13 -17.98
N VAL A 31 26.29 4.55 -16.91
CA VAL A 31 24.95 5.14 -17.00
C VAL A 31 25.11 6.60 -17.38
N HIS A 32 24.44 7.00 -18.46
CA HIS A 32 24.41 8.38 -18.92
C HIS A 32 23.08 9.02 -18.52
N ALA A 33 23.16 10.28 -18.12
CA ALA A 33 21.99 11.10 -17.89
C ALA A 33 21.30 11.42 -19.24
N HIS A 34 20.11 12.03 -19.15
CA HIS A 34 19.27 12.33 -20.31
C HIS A 34 19.93 13.28 -21.34
N ASP A 35 20.91 14.07 -20.91
CA ASP A 35 21.72 14.98 -21.70
C ASP A 35 22.94 14.30 -22.36
N GLY A 36 23.15 13.01 -22.09
CA GLY A 36 24.24 12.22 -22.63
C GLY A 36 25.54 12.30 -21.84
N GLU A 37 25.59 13.07 -20.74
CA GLU A 37 26.74 13.11 -19.84
C GLU A 37 26.74 11.92 -18.86
N PRO A 38 27.90 11.41 -18.43
CA PRO A 38 27.94 10.32 -17.46
C PRO A 38 27.37 10.76 -16.10
N VAL A 39 26.60 9.89 -15.47
CA VAL A 39 26.03 10.14 -14.14
C VAL A 39 27.15 10.17 -13.11
N SER A 40 27.24 11.27 -12.34
CA SER A 40 28.15 11.37 -11.20
C SER A 40 27.65 10.58 -9.99
N ASP A 41 28.55 10.19 -9.09
CA ASP A 41 28.19 9.45 -7.88
C ASP A 41 27.23 10.23 -6.96
N ASP A 42 27.37 11.57 -6.91
CA ASP A 42 26.44 12.44 -6.18
C ASP A 42 25.04 12.41 -6.80
N MET A 43 24.95 12.38 -8.13
CA MET A 43 23.67 12.27 -8.84
C MET A 43 23.05 10.87 -8.66
N ALA A 44 23.87 9.82 -8.69
CA ALA A 44 23.44 8.45 -8.46
C ALA A 44 22.93 8.25 -7.03
N SER A 45 23.63 8.78 -6.03
CA SER A 45 23.22 8.71 -4.62
C SER A 45 21.95 9.52 -4.35
N ALA A 46 21.81 10.72 -4.93
CA ALA A 46 20.58 11.51 -4.87
C ALA A 46 19.40 10.77 -5.53
N ALA A 47 19.62 10.17 -6.70
CA ALA A 47 18.60 9.38 -7.39
C ALA A 47 18.19 8.14 -6.60
N ALA A 48 19.12 7.47 -5.94
CA ALA A 48 18.83 6.33 -5.07
C ALA A 48 17.92 6.72 -3.90
N VAL A 49 18.22 7.84 -3.23
CA VAL A 49 17.37 8.37 -2.14
C VAL A 49 15.99 8.77 -2.69
N ALA A 50 15.93 9.45 -3.84
CA ALA A 50 14.67 9.82 -4.48
C ALA A 50 13.82 8.59 -4.82
N ALA A 51 14.43 7.51 -5.32
CA ALA A 51 13.75 6.26 -5.61
C ALA A 51 13.15 5.61 -4.36
N VAL A 52 13.89 5.56 -3.26
CA VAL A 52 13.40 5.02 -1.97
C VAL A 52 12.22 5.83 -1.45
N VAL A 53 12.30 7.17 -1.51
CA VAL A 53 11.20 8.05 -1.11
C VAL A 53 9.98 7.81 -2.00
N ALA A 54 10.16 7.74 -3.31
CA ALA A 54 9.06 7.48 -4.25
C ALA A 54 8.36 6.15 -3.95
N ILE A 55 9.12 5.07 -3.74
CA ILE A 55 8.56 3.75 -3.35
C ILE A 55 7.77 3.87 -2.06
N ARG A 56 8.29 4.58 -1.05
CA ARG A 56 7.60 4.78 0.23
C ARG A 56 6.29 5.56 0.05
N GLN A 57 6.30 6.61 -0.76
CA GLN A 57 5.09 7.39 -1.04
C GLN A 57 4.02 6.56 -1.75
N VAL A 58 4.42 5.74 -2.72
CA VAL A 58 3.52 4.80 -3.39
C VAL A 58 2.94 3.79 -2.41
N ALA A 59 3.75 3.24 -1.50
CA ALA A 59 3.27 2.31 -0.48
C ALA A 59 2.25 2.96 0.47
N LEU A 60 2.47 4.21 0.88
CA LEU A 60 1.51 4.96 1.71
C LEU A 60 0.21 5.24 0.96
N ALA A 61 0.30 5.69 -0.29
CA ALA A 61 -0.88 5.92 -1.12
C ALA A 61 -1.67 4.62 -1.35
N TYR A 62 -0.97 3.51 -1.55
CA TYR A 62 -1.59 2.20 -1.70
C TYR A 62 -2.31 1.74 -0.43
N ALA A 63 -1.68 1.90 0.74
CA ALA A 63 -2.32 1.59 2.02
C ALA A 63 -3.56 2.46 2.27
N ALA A 64 -3.49 3.76 1.95
CA ALA A 64 -4.64 4.66 2.03
C ALA A 64 -5.77 4.24 1.08
N ASN A 65 -5.46 3.81 -0.14
CA ASN A 65 -6.45 3.34 -1.10
C ASN A 65 -7.09 2.01 -0.64
N GLN A 66 -6.32 1.09 -0.05
CA GLN A 66 -6.89 -0.12 0.55
C GLN A 66 -7.85 0.18 1.70
N ALA A 67 -7.48 1.12 2.58
CA ALA A 67 -8.36 1.55 3.67
C ALA A 67 -9.67 2.16 3.15
N ALA A 68 -9.59 3.02 2.13
CA ALA A 68 -10.77 3.60 1.49
C ALA A 68 -11.63 2.54 0.78
N ALA A 69 -11.01 1.54 0.14
CA ALA A 69 -11.74 0.45 -0.50
C ALA A 69 -12.51 -0.41 0.53
N LEU A 70 -11.93 -0.68 1.69
CA LEU A 70 -12.60 -1.40 2.78
C LEU A 70 -13.78 -0.60 3.35
N ASP A 71 -13.60 0.70 3.57
CA ASP A 71 -14.67 1.61 4.05
C ASP A 71 -15.84 1.69 3.05
N GLN A 72 -15.55 1.75 1.75
CA GLN A 72 -16.57 1.68 0.70
C GLN A 72 -17.32 0.34 0.70
N MET A 73 -16.65 -0.78 0.97
CA MET A 73 -17.32 -2.08 1.08
C MET A 73 -18.23 -2.16 2.31
N GLU A 74 -17.84 -1.56 3.44
CA GLU A 74 -18.65 -1.51 4.65
C GLU A 74 -19.92 -0.68 4.45
N THR A 75 -19.77 0.53 3.91
CA THR A 75 -20.90 1.41 3.58
C THR A 75 -21.82 0.80 2.52
N ALA A 76 -21.28 0.19 1.46
CA ALA A 76 -22.09 -0.47 0.44
C ALA A 76 -22.86 -1.69 0.98
N LYS A 77 -22.31 -2.44 1.95
CA LYS A 77 -23.05 -3.52 2.64
C LYS A 77 -24.24 -2.96 3.40
N HIS A 78 -24.09 -1.84 4.10
CA HIS A 78 -25.17 -1.18 4.83
C HIS A 78 -26.28 -0.64 3.91
N ASP A 79 -25.91 -0.13 2.74
CA ASP A 79 -26.87 0.32 1.74
C ASP A 79 -27.61 -0.84 1.06
N ARG A 80 -26.92 -1.97 0.81
CA ARG A 80 -27.52 -3.18 0.21
C ARG A 80 -28.59 -3.83 1.10
N ALA A 81 -28.48 -3.68 2.42
CA ALA A 81 -29.52 -4.10 3.36
C ALA A 81 -30.78 -3.20 3.31
N GLY A 82 -30.81 -2.16 2.47
CA GLY A 82 -31.93 -1.25 2.33
C GLY A 82 -32.15 -0.36 3.56
N PHE A 83 -31.16 -0.27 4.45
CA PHE A 83 -31.26 0.44 5.73
C PHE A 83 -31.22 1.96 5.54
N ASN A 84 -30.35 2.43 4.64
CA ASN A 84 -30.20 3.86 4.29
C ASN A 84 -30.97 4.28 3.04
N ALA A 85 -31.52 3.33 2.26
CA ALA A 85 -32.37 3.69 1.14
C ALA A 85 -33.58 4.47 1.71
N PRO A 86 -33.86 5.70 1.26
CA PRO A 86 -35.03 6.44 1.68
C PRO A 86 -36.23 5.53 1.47
N ARG A 87 -36.86 5.06 2.55
CA ARG A 87 -37.95 4.09 2.50
C ARG A 87 -39.04 4.67 1.60
N ARG A 88 -39.03 4.28 0.32
CA ARG A 88 -39.79 4.92 -0.78
C ARG A 88 -41.31 4.79 -0.61
N ASN A 89 -41.74 4.06 0.42
CA ASN A 89 -43.12 3.67 0.67
C ASN A 89 -43.71 4.13 2.02
N VAL A 90 -42.97 4.81 2.91
CA VAL A 90 -43.55 5.17 4.24
C VAL A 90 -44.58 6.31 4.13
N ARG A 91 -44.62 7.04 3.02
CA ARG A 91 -45.53 8.17 2.82
C ARG A 91 -46.16 8.24 1.42
N ARG A 92 -46.33 7.11 0.74
CA ARG A 92 -47.25 7.12 -0.41
C ARG A 92 -48.66 7.17 0.17
N ARG A 93 -49.23 8.38 0.24
CA ARG A 93 -50.64 8.56 0.59
C ARG A 93 -51.48 7.68 -0.34
N LEU A 94 -52.30 6.82 0.26
CA LEU A 94 -53.22 5.98 -0.49
C LEU A 94 -54.15 6.88 -1.31
N PRO A 95 -54.51 6.48 -2.55
CA PRO A 95 -55.46 7.24 -3.35
C PRO A 95 -56.77 7.46 -2.57
N GLN A 96 -57.26 8.70 -2.54
CA GLN A 96 -58.43 9.09 -1.75
C GLN A 96 -59.71 8.31 -2.09
N ALA A 97 -59.77 7.73 -3.30
CA ALA A 97 -60.83 6.83 -3.74
C ALA A 97 -60.93 5.54 -2.91
N TRP A 98 -59.84 5.07 -2.30
CA TRP A 98 -59.85 3.86 -1.44
C TRP A 98 -60.40 4.10 -0.04
N THR A 99 -60.44 5.35 0.42
CA THR A 99 -61.09 5.72 1.68
C THR A 99 -62.53 6.18 1.48
N GLN A 100 -63.03 6.15 0.24
CA GLN A 100 -64.39 6.58 -0.07
C GLN A 100 -65.36 5.48 0.35
N THR A 101 -65.97 5.62 1.53
CA THR A 101 -67.11 4.79 1.93
C THR A 101 -68.21 4.98 0.91
N LEU A 102 -68.53 3.91 0.17
CA LEU A 102 -69.66 3.85 -0.74
C LEU A 102 -70.93 4.14 0.08
N GLY A 103 -71.42 5.38 -0.08
CA GLY A 103 -72.60 5.89 0.58
C GLY A 103 -73.80 5.02 0.25
N ARG A 104 -74.52 4.66 1.31
CA ARG A 104 -75.77 3.89 1.34
C ARG A 104 -76.93 4.72 0.84
#